data_AF-A0A538KDF9-F1
#
_entry.id   AF-A0A538KDF9-F1
#
_cell.length_a   1.000
_cell.length_b   1.000
_cell.length_c   1.000
_cell.angle_alpha   90.00
_cell.angle_beta   90.00
_cell.angle_gamma   90.00
#
_symmetry.space_group_name_H-M   'P 1'
#
loop_
_entity.id
_entity.type
_entity.pdbx_description
1 polymer ?
#
loop_
_entity_poly.entity_id
_entity_poly.type
_entity_poly.pdbx_seq_one_letter_code
_entity_poly.pdbx_strand_id
1 'polypeptide(L)'
;MSNLRDVPALWPLRGRRLAVVACLDDPAPLEARRSELAAHDAELVVEGTPGELSARLGRPSVTVCDRWLEVVEHAPSLDPDAVLARVRLLDSSCEECPQAGVEWALSGEAW
;
A
#
# COMPACT_ATOMS: atom_id res chain seq x y z
N MET A 1 10.70 -2.34 -10.71
CA MET A 1 9.39 -1.94 -10.15
C MET A 1 9.63 -0.71 -9.29
N SER A 2 8.88 0.34 -9.58
CA SER A 2 9.29 1.74 -9.39
C SER A 2 9.24 2.15 -7.93
N ASN A 3 10.37 2.59 -7.37
CA ASN A 3 10.42 3.26 -6.09
C ASN A 3 9.81 4.67 -6.23
N LEU A 4 9.00 5.12 -5.26
CA LEU A 4 8.33 6.42 -5.31
C LEU A 4 9.00 7.51 -4.45
N ARG A 5 10.23 7.27 -3.98
CA ARG A 5 11.03 8.23 -3.20
C ARG A 5 11.30 9.54 -3.92
N ASP A 6 11.38 9.52 -5.24
CA ASP A 6 11.64 10.71 -6.06
C ASP A 6 10.37 11.51 -6.39
N VAL A 7 9.22 11.13 -5.83
CA VAL A 7 7.93 11.83 -6.03
C VAL A 7 7.72 12.84 -4.89
N PRO A 8 7.81 14.16 -5.13
CA PRO A 8 7.74 15.17 -4.08
C PRO A 8 6.40 15.16 -3.31
N ALA A 9 5.31 14.83 -3.99
CA ALA A 9 3.97 14.75 -3.38
C ALA A 9 3.89 13.73 -2.23
N LEU A 10 4.77 12.72 -2.21
CA LEU A 10 4.78 11.65 -1.20
C LEU A 10 5.81 11.87 -0.09
N TRP A 11 6.70 12.86 -0.21
CA TRP A 11 7.74 13.15 0.79
C TRP A 11 7.21 13.37 2.21
N PRO A 12 6.04 14.01 2.44
CA PRO A 12 5.49 14.15 3.79
C PRO A 12 5.21 12.82 4.52
N LEU A 13 5.03 11.73 3.77
CA LEU A 13 4.72 10.39 4.29
C LEU A 13 5.99 9.57 4.60
N ARG A 14 7.12 9.94 4.00
CA ARG A 14 8.37 9.19 4.10
C ARG A 14 8.87 9.09 5.54
N GLY A 15 9.16 7.86 5.97
CA GLY A 15 9.63 7.49 7.31
C GLY A 15 8.59 7.67 8.40
N ARG A 16 7.33 7.98 8.04
CA ARG A 16 6.24 8.23 8.98
C ARG A 16 5.12 7.22 8.78
N ARG A 17 4.53 7.21 7.59
CA ARG A 17 3.26 6.53 7.26
C ARG A 17 3.41 5.60 6.06
N LEU A 18 2.60 4.56 6.03
CA LEU A 18 2.34 3.80 4.79
C LEU A 18 1.62 4.70 3.79
N ALA A 19 1.80 4.48 2.50
CA ALA A 19 1.14 5.27 1.46
C ALA A 19 0.31 4.37 0.53
N VAL A 20 -0.98 4.68 0.38
CA VAL A 20 -1.85 4.07 -0.61
C VAL A 20 -2.12 5.11 -1.69
N VAL A 21 -1.60 4.91 -2.89
CA VAL A 21 -1.79 5.82 -4.03
C VAL A 21 -2.86 5.26 -4.95
N ALA A 22 -3.94 6.01 -5.16
CA ALA A 22 -5.04 5.65 -6.04
C ALA A 22 -5.09 6.63 -7.23
N CYS A 23 -4.76 6.13 -8.41
CA CYS A 23 -4.90 6.83 -9.68
C CYS A 23 -6.10 6.22 -10.43
N LEU A 24 -7.31 6.51 -9.96
CA LEU A 24 -8.56 5.92 -10.45
C LEU A 24 -9.51 7.01 -10.96
N ASP A 25 -10.39 6.63 -11.90
CA ASP A 25 -11.50 7.50 -12.32
C ASP A 25 -12.57 7.64 -11.22
N ASP A 26 -12.79 6.58 -10.44
CA ASP A 26 -13.66 6.59 -9.27
C ASP A 26 -12.90 6.10 -8.02
N PRO A 27 -12.40 7.02 -7.17
CA PRO A 27 -11.70 6.68 -5.94
C PRO A 27 -12.64 6.46 -4.74
N ALA A 28 -13.95 6.69 -4.89
CA ALA A 28 -14.92 6.65 -3.80
C ALA A 28 -14.88 5.37 -2.94
N PRO A 29 -14.67 4.16 -3.51
CA PRO A 29 -14.57 2.93 -2.71
C PRO A 29 -13.37 2.91 -1.77
N LEU A 30 -12.23 3.48 -2.18
CA LEU A 30 -11.03 3.59 -1.33
C LEU A 30 -11.16 4.75 -0.34
N GLU A 31 -11.76 5.87 -0.76
CA GLU A 31 -12.01 7.01 0.14
C GLU A 31 -12.95 6.63 1.29
N ALA A 32 -13.93 5.76 1.06
CA ALA A 32 -14.79 5.23 2.11
C ALA A 32 -14.00 4.48 3.21
N ARG A 33 -12.83 3.94 2.87
CA ARG A 33 -11.92 3.23 3.80
C ARG A 33 -10.85 4.12 4.41
N ARG A 34 -10.83 5.42 4.12
CA ARG A 34 -9.77 6.34 4.56
C ARG A 34 -9.55 6.34 6.07
N SER A 35 -10.61 6.32 6.85
CA SER A 35 -10.52 6.26 8.33
C SER A 35 -9.92 4.95 8.82
N GLU A 36 -10.20 3.84 8.14
CA GLU A 36 -9.64 2.52 8.48
C GLU A 36 -8.17 2.44 8.11
N LEU A 37 -7.78 2.99 6.95
CA LEU A 37 -6.37 3.12 6.55
C LEU A 37 -5.58 3.98 7.56
N ALA A 38 -6.13 5.12 7.96
CA ALA A 38 -5.50 6.01 8.93
C ALA A 38 -5.32 5.37 10.31
N ALA A 39 -6.20 4.43 10.69
CA ALA A 39 -6.06 3.67 11.94
C ALA A 39 -4.83 2.72 11.94
N HIS A 40 -4.30 2.38 10.77
CA HIS A 40 -3.09 1.57 10.55
C HIS A 40 -1.92 2.41 10.03
N ASP A 41 -1.88 3.69 10.39
CA ASP A 41 -0.86 4.67 10.00
C ASP A 41 -0.60 4.73 8.49
N ALA A 42 -1.65 4.48 7.68
CA ALA A 42 -1.60 4.60 6.24
C ALA A 42 -2.36 5.84 5.75
N GLU A 43 -1.76 6.59 4.82
CA GLU A 43 -2.41 7.71 4.16
C GLU A 43 -2.87 7.33 2.75
N LEU A 44 -4.12 7.63 2.43
CA LEU A 44 -4.67 7.52 1.08
C LEU A 44 -4.38 8.80 0.28
N VAL A 45 -3.61 8.66 -0.79
CA VAL A 45 -3.30 9.72 -1.75
C VAL A 45 -4.08 9.44 -3.04
N VAL A 46 -5.04 10.31 -3.34
CA VAL A 46 -5.88 10.17 -4.53
C VAL A 46 -5.43 11.17 -5.60
N GLU A 47 -5.19 10.68 -6.81
CA GLU A 47 -4.96 11.51 -7.99
C GLU A 47 -6.14 11.38 -8.97
N GLY A 48 -7.20 12.19 -8.73
CA GLY A 48 -8.43 12.12 -9.51
C GLY A 48 -8.31 12.62 -10.96
N THR A 49 -7.32 13.45 -11.26
CA THR A 49 -7.00 13.96 -12.62
C THR A 49 -5.60 13.53 -13.04
N PRO A 50 -5.34 13.20 -14.31
CA PRO A 50 -4.00 12.78 -14.74
C PRO A 50 -2.89 13.77 -14.33
N GLY A 51 -1.82 13.26 -13.72
CA GLY A 51 -0.78 14.02 -13.04
C GLY A 51 0.52 13.22 -12.91
N GLU A 52 1.40 13.64 -12.00
CA GLU A 52 2.73 13.02 -11.82
C GLU A 52 2.63 11.55 -11.36
N LEU A 53 1.65 11.23 -10.50
CA LEU A 53 1.49 9.88 -9.95
C LEU A 53 0.98 8.91 -11.02
N SER A 54 -0.08 9.27 -11.72
CA SER A 54 -0.63 8.46 -12.81
C SER A 54 0.27 8.40 -14.04
N ALA A 55 1.12 9.41 -14.30
CA ALA A 55 2.15 9.33 -15.33
C ALA A 55 3.21 8.27 -15.02
N ARG A 56 3.52 8.04 -13.74
CA ARG A 56 4.50 7.04 -13.30
C ARG A 56 3.92 5.65 -13.06
N LEU A 57 2.73 5.59 -12.47
CA LEU A 57 2.06 4.36 -12.04
C LEU A 57 1.05 3.86 -13.07
N GLY A 58 0.69 4.69 -14.05
CA GLY A 58 -0.41 4.41 -14.97
C GLY A 58 -1.78 4.76 -14.37
N ARG A 59 -2.77 4.81 -15.25
CA ARG A 59 -4.19 4.99 -14.91
C ARG A 59 -5.02 4.01 -15.76
N PRO A 60 -5.88 3.18 -15.16
CA PRO A 60 -6.14 3.08 -13.72
C PRO A 60 -4.98 2.38 -12.97
N SER A 61 -4.72 2.78 -11.72
CA SER A 61 -3.82 2.03 -10.82
C SER A 61 -4.10 2.28 -9.34
N VAL A 62 -3.80 1.26 -8.52
CA VAL A 62 -3.71 1.35 -7.07
C VAL A 62 -2.36 0.80 -6.64
N THR A 63 -1.64 1.56 -5.82
CA THR A 63 -0.29 1.23 -5.38
C THR A 63 -0.19 1.36 -3.87
N VAL A 64 0.29 0.31 -3.21
CA VAL A 64 0.57 0.32 -1.77
C VAL A 64 2.07 0.39 -1.57
N CYS A 65 2.51 1.36 -0.79
CA CYS A 65 3.90 1.58 -0.44
C CYS A 65 4.10 1.48 1.07
N ASP A 66 5.28 0.99 1.46
CA ASP A 66 5.71 1.06 2.85
C ASP A 66 6.13 2.48 3.26
N ARG A 67 6.56 2.62 4.52
CA ARG A 67 7.03 3.89 5.10
C ARG A 67 8.23 4.49 4.37
N TRP A 68 9.00 3.70 3.63
CA TRP A 68 10.15 4.13 2.85
C TRP A 68 9.80 4.49 1.41
N LEU A 69 8.52 4.46 1.06
CA LEU A 69 7.96 4.68 -0.27
C LEU A 69 8.42 3.61 -1.27
N GLU A 70 8.72 2.41 -0.79
CA GLU A 70 8.95 1.26 -1.66
C GLU A 70 7.61 0.61 -2.00
N VAL A 71 7.42 0.30 -3.28
CA VAL A 71 6.17 -0.29 -3.76
C VAL A 71 6.12 -1.75 -3.33
N VAL A 72 5.15 -2.05 -2.48
CA VAL A 72 4.87 -3.41 -1.98
C VAL A 72 3.87 -4.10 -2.90
N GLU A 73 2.88 -3.35 -3.36
CA GLU A 73 1.84 -3.88 -4.24
C GLU A 73 1.42 -2.83 -5.26
N HIS A 74 1.17 -3.26 -6.49
CA HIS A 74 0.74 -2.39 -7.58
C HIS A 74 -0.11 -3.19 -8.55
N ALA A 75 -1.31 -2.70 -8.84
CA ALA A 75 -2.20 -3.30 -9.82
C ALA A 75 -3.10 -2.23 -10.48
N PRO A 76 -3.62 -2.49 -11.70
CA PRO A 76 -4.52 -1.55 -12.38
C PRO A 76 -5.82 -1.32 -11.62
N SER A 77 -6.24 -2.30 -10.83
CA SER A 77 -7.31 -2.19 -9.84
C SER A 77 -6.97 -3.08 -8.65
N LEU A 78 -7.24 -2.60 -7.44
CA LEU A 78 -7.21 -3.40 -6.23
C LEU A 78 -8.57 -3.27 -5.53
N ASP A 79 -9.05 -4.40 -5.03
CA ASP A 79 -10.20 -4.42 -4.14
C ASP A 79 -9.88 -3.64 -2.84
N PRO A 80 -10.76 -2.73 -2.37
CA PRO A 80 -10.49 -1.92 -1.17
C PRO A 80 -10.22 -2.75 0.09
N ASP A 81 -10.88 -3.91 0.24
CA ASP A 81 -10.67 -4.80 1.38
C ASP A 81 -9.31 -5.52 1.25
N ALA A 82 -8.87 -5.86 0.02
CA ALA A 82 -7.52 -6.37 -0.23
C ALA A 82 -6.42 -5.33 0.09
N VAL A 83 -6.63 -4.06 -0.28
CA VAL A 83 -5.72 -2.96 0.06
C VAL A 83 -5.61 -2.81 1.57
N LEU A 84 -6.74 -2.80 2.28
CA LEU A 84 -6.77 -2.68 3.72
C LEU A 84 -6.09 -3.88 4.40
N ALA A 85 -6.33 -5.10 3.91
CA ALA A 85 -5.65 -6.30 4.41
C ALA A 85 -4.13 -6.21 4.22
N ARG A 86 -3.66 -5.69 3.08
CA ARG A 86 -2.22 -5.48 2.84
C ARG A 86 -1.62 -4.43 3.77
N VAL A 87 -2.32 -3.31 3.98
CA VAL A 87 -1.89 -2.27 4.93
C VAL A 87 -1.79 -2.82 6.35
N ARG A 88 -2.78 -3.60 6.81
CA ARG A 88 -2.75 -4.28 8.11
C ARG A 88 -1.56 -5.22 8.26
N LEU A 89 -1.22 -5.96 7.19
CA LEU A 89 -0.06 -6.84 7.19
C LEU A 89 1.25 -6.07 7.34
N LEU A 90 1.38 -4.92 6.66
CA LEU A 90 2.55 -4.05 6.75
C LEU A 90 2.68 -3.37 8.12
N ASP A 91 1.56 -2.89 8.68
CA ASP A 91 1.49 -2.30 10.02
C ASP A 91 1.82 -3.34 11.12
N SER A 92 1.34 -4.58 10.96
CA SER A 92 1.62 -5.68 11.90
C SER A 92 3.02 -6.30 11.74
N SER A 93 3.70 -6.06 10.61
CA SER A 93 5.05 -6.54 10.36
C SER A 93 6.07 -5.68 11.12
N CYS A 94 6.03 -5.77 12.44
CA CYS A 94 7.08 -5.28 13.32
C CYS A 94 8.41 -5.92 12.91
N GLU A 95 9.34 -5.12 12.38
CA GLU A 95 10.76 -5.51 12.18
C GLU A 95 11.43 -5.93 13.51
N GLU A 96 10.77 -5.77 14.66
CA GLU A 96 11.24 -6.20 15.99
C GLU A 96 10.45 -7.39 16.59
N CYS A 97 9.58 -8.06 15.83
CA CYS A 97 8.90 -9.28 16.29
C CYS A 97 9.63 -10.54 15.79
N PRO A 98 10.47 -11.22 16.62
CA PRO A 98 11.15 -12.46 16.26
C PRO A 98 10.21 -13.68 16.08
N GLN A 99 8.88 -13.50 15.98
CA GLN A 99 7.90 -14.60 16.03
C GLN A 99 7.19 -14.90 14.71
N ALA A 100 7.42 -14.14 13.63
CA ALA A 100 6.84 -14.46 12.31
C ALA A 100 7.75 -15.35 11.43
N GLY A 101 8.80 -15.94 12.02
CA GLY A 101 9.76 -16.81 11.33
C GLY A 101 9.51 -18.32 11.46
N VAL A 102 8.45 -18.76 12.16
CA VAL A 102 8.20 -20.20 12.38
C VAL A 102 6.71 -20.50 12.38
N GLU A 103 6.07 -20.49 11.22
CA GLU A 103 5.01 -21.44 10.89
C GLU A 103 4.66 -21.23 9.42
N TRP A 104 5.33 -21.95 8.51
CA TRP A 104 4.84 -22.36 7.17
C TRP A 104 5.87 -23.28 6.49
N ALA A 105 6.49 -24.18 7.27
CA ALA A 105 7.41 -25.20 6.76
C ALA A 105 7.08 -26.62 7.25
N LEU A 106 5.85 -26.87 7.71
CA LEU A 106 5.42 -28.20 8.18
C LEU A 106 4.06 -28.66 7.61
N SER A 107 3.68 -28.22 6.40
CA SER A 107 2.79 -29.04 5.55
C SER A 107 3.65 -29.75 4.50
N GLY A 108 4.61 -30.52 5.00
CA GLY A 108 5.23 -31.63 4.30
C GLY A 108 4.79 -32.91 4.99
N GLU A 109 3.54 -33.30 4.83
CA GLU A 109 3.11 -34.70 4.99
C GLU A 109 2.98 -35.23 3.55
N ALA A 110 4.01 -35.85 2.95
CA ALA A 110 4.32 -37.28 3.08
C ALA A 110 3.59 -37.94 4.26
N TRP A 111 2.53 -38.71 4.01
CA TRP A 111 2.53 -40.17 3.81
C TRP A 111 1.20 -40.56 3.14
#